data_AF-A0A8J4BLK9-F1
#
_entry.id   AF-A0A8J4BLK9-F1
#
_cell.length_a   1.000
_cell.length_b   1.000
_cell.length_c   1.000
_cell.angle_alpha   90.00
_cell.angle_beta   90.00
_cell.angle_gamma   90.00
#
_symmetry.space_group_name_H-M   'P 1'
#
loop_
_entity.id
_entity.type
_entity.pdbx_description
1 polymer ?
#
loop_
_entity_poly.entity_id
_entity_poly.type
_entity_poly.pdbx_seq_one_letter_code
_entity_poly.pdbx_strand_id
1 'polypeptide(L)'
;MITKEKAVAAIRAVTSGAERGKLMAFVYAHEEQLHRWGIEESDGDVAIVSFVRHLAVIAAGGVAGLGSKVPAAGGGSSSRRPALQTVQLFWQALLALPSIIVGSFLTLPSNVYLLGTMSLGSSLLVRHCYRGIFDRMMQLRSSNRMSRFLITGTPGIGKSFFAVVLMGWLVQEKGVSTIILDFDGLKYLFTTNGTDIKVEMGSEMDFIEEINDPETWWIVDTGTALQRPASTVLLASPDRQRYKQFLKLQGMTTLYMPIWTDDEIEECRIRLYPHLSDATVRDLVWKWGNIPHYVLEKAMETQAQKSLKEALEQCEWQDVINCICVPDTAPHISHKLVHLEVVGDHYDEKVMKPASPYVMEEMERKAGTDHIRQLQSLIHLSMDKPALAATAGLFFERYAHRRLQEGGSFEVRQLGAPKTAHSSEDKVIPFKLQCAGVHKFYKLEEVQQQVNKIYCVPPSHNFPAVDSIMQPEFLFQITTTQKSKVPLDGLLAAAKQLRGMPKLYFVVPSLIFKEYKFVNGIPEDIEQWVLEVPYL
;
A
#
# COMPACT_ATOMS: atom_id res chain seq x y z
N MET A 1 -3.00 12.77 55.45
CA MET A 1 -3.95 13.74 54.88
C MET A 1 -3.24 15.06 54.68
N ILE A 2 -3.17 15.55 53.45
CA ILE A 2 -2.45 16.78 53.07
C ILE A 2 -3.46 17.92 52.93
N THR A 3 -3.09 19.12 53.37
CA THR A 3 -3.97 20.30 53.30
C THR A 3 -4.01 20.86 51.87
N LYS A 4 -5.15 21.47 51.50
CA LYS A 4 -5.40 22.02 50.17
C LYS A 4 -4.34 23.05 49.75
N GLU A 5 -3.85 23.89 50.66
CA GLU A 5 -2.79 24.86 50.36
C GLU A 5 -1.45 24.19 50.00
N LYS A 6 -1.12 23.05 50.63
CA LYS A 6 0.12 22.29 50.33
C LYS A 6 0.05 21.58 48.97
N ALA A 7 -1.12 21.11 48.56
CA ALA A 7 -1.33 20.50 47.25
C ALA A 7 -1.17 21.53 46.12
N VAL A 8 -1.72 22.73 46.28
CA VAL A 8 -1.62 23.82 45.29
C VAL A 8 -0.17 24.33 45.15
N ALA A 9 0.59 24.39 46.24
CA ALA A 9 2.00 24.77 46.21
C ALA A 9 2.87 23.73 45.48
N ALA A 10 2.61 22.43 45.66
CA ALA A 10 3.32 21.35 44.98
C ALA A 10 3.04 21.34 43.46
N ILE A 11 1.80 21.58 43.05
CA ILE A 11 1.43 21.67 41.62
C ILE A 11 2.12 22.87 40.95
N ARG A 12 2.18 24.04 41.63
CA ARG A 12 2.91 25.22 41.12
C ARG A 12 4.43 25.01 41.02
N ALA A 13 5.01 24.11 41.80
CA ALA A 13 6.44 23.79 41.73
C ALA A 13 6.81 22.85 40.57
N VAL A 14 5.83 22.16 39.96
CA VAL A 14 6.09 21.14 38.92
C VAL A 14 6.09 21.73 37.49
N THR A 15 5.49 22.90 37.28
CA THR A 15 5.57 23.64 36.01
C THR A 15 6.96 24.22 35.70
N SER A 16 7.93 24.13 36.62
CA SER A 16 9.33 24.60 36.40
C SER A 16 10.37 23.50 36.14
N GLY A 17 9.95 22.27 35.82
CA GLY A 17 10.79 21.30 35.10
C GLY A 17 11.91 20.63 35.92
N ALA A 18 11.54 19.63 36.72
CA ALA A 18 12.40 18.49 37.11
C ALA A 18 11.62 17.39 37.87
N GLU A 19 10.44 17.69 38.43
CA GLU A 19 9.77 16.82 39.40
C GLU A 19 8.46 16.13 38.88
N ARG A 20 8.31 15.94 37.56
CA ARG A 20 7.11 15.32 36.92
C ARG A 20 6.81 13.90 37.42
N GLY A 21 7.85 13.13 37.78
CA GLY A 21 7.70 11.77 38.32
C GLY A 21 7.08 11.71 39.72
N LYS A 22 7.33 12.72 40.56
CA LYS A 22 6.76 12.81 41.91
C LYS A 22 5.31 13.31 41.89
N LEU A 23 4.97 14.16 40.91
CA LEU A 23 3.59 14.60 40.68
C LEU A 23 2.67 13.43 40.32
N MET A 24 3.10 12.56 39.40
CA MET A 24 2.29 11.39 39.02
C MET A 24 2.08 10.43 40.20
N ALA A 25 3.12 10.19 41.01
CA ALA A 25 3.00 9.37 42.22
C ALA A 25 2.05 9.97 43.28
N PHE A 26 2.02 11.29 43.41
CA PHE A 26 1.14 12.01 44.33
C PHE A 26 -0.33 11.98 43.91
N VAL A 27 -0.61 12.26 42.63
CA VAL A 27 -1.97 12.26 42.05
C VAL A 27 -2.58 10.86 42.14
N TYR A 28 -1.76 9.85 41.90
CA TYR A 28 -2.15 8.45 42.03
C TYR A 28 -2.54 8.04 43.45
N ALA A 29 -1.80 8.51 44.45
CA ALA A 29 -2.01 8.09 45.83
C ALA A 29 -3.21 8.80 46.52
N HIS A 30 -3.83 9.82 45.90
CA HIS A 30 -4.82 10.70 46.55
C HIS A 30 -6.04 11.04 45.67
N GLU A 31 -6.30 10.25 44.62
CA GLU A 31 -7.31 10.48 43.58
C GLU A 31 -8.75 10.74 44.11
N GLU A 32 -9.19 9.95 45.09
CA GLU A 32 -10.53 10.08 45.70
C GLU A 32 -10.73 11.41 46.45
N GLN A 33 -9.66 11.92 47.06
CA GLN A 33 -9.68 13.18 47.81
C GLN A 33 -9.69 14.39 46.86
N LEU A 34 -9.06 14.26 45.70
CA LEU A 34 -9.04 15.26 44.63
C LEU A 34 -10.41 15.39 43.96
N HIS A 35 -11.11 14.27 43.72
CA HIS A 35 -12.44 14.28 43.12
C HIS A 35 -13.50 14.94 44.04
N ARG A 36 -13.38 14.75 45.36
CA ARG A 36 -14.24 15.43 46.35
C ARG A 36 -14.03 16.95 46.44
N TRP A 37 -12.91 17.47 45.93
CA TRP A 37 -12.63 18.91 45.89
C TRP A 37 -13.08 19.60 44.60
N GLY A 38 -13.74 18.88 43.67
CA GLY A 38 -14.35 19.45 42.47
C GLY A 38 -13.35 19.95 41.43
N ILE A 39 -12.16 19.37 41.37
CA ILE A 39 -11.13 19.72 40.38
C ILE A 39 -11.33 18.82 39.16
N GLU A 40 -11.96 19.36 38.11
CA GLU A 40 -12.26 18.66 36.86
C GLU A 40 -11.25 18.95 35.74
N GLU A 41 -11.30 18.09 34.72
CA GLU A 41 -10.31 17.80 33.68
C GLU A 41 -10.09 18.89 32.61
N SER A 42 -10.69 20.07 32.75
CA SER A 42 -10.81 20.99 31.61
C SER A 42 -9.58 21.85 31.28
N ASP A 43 -8.45 21.71 31.96
CA ASP A 43 -7.24 22.48 31.63
C ASP A 43 -6.01 21.58 31.48
N GLY A 44 -5.67 21.29 30.23
CA GLY A 44 -4.31 21.01 29.79
C GLY A 44 -3.61 19.80 30.41
N ASP A 45 -4.20 18.61 30.30
CA ASP A 45 -3.49 17.34 30.00
C ASP A 45 -4.48 16.18 30.07
N VAL A 46 -5.28 16.02 29.01
CA VAL A 46 -6.29 14.96 28.84
C VAL A 46 -5.67 13.55 29.00
N ALA A 47 -4.38 13.38 28.70
CA ALA A 47 -3.66 12.12 28.87
C ALA A 47 -3.36 11.79 30.34
N ILE A 48 -3.13 12.80 31.20
CA ILE A 48 -2.78 12.60 32.61
C ILE A 48 -4.05 12.30 33.42
N VAL A 49 -5.15 13.00 33.17
CA VAL A 49 -6.42 12.75 33.87
C VAL A 49 -7.08 11.46 33.37
N SER A 50 -6.95 11.12 32.08
CA SER A 50 -7.38 9.81 31.55
C SER A 50 -6.56 8.65 32.15
N PHE A 51 -5.25 8.84 32.34
CA PHE A 51 -4.39 7.85 33.02
C PHE A 51 -4.76 7.66 34.50
N VAL A 52 -5.08 8.75 35.20
CA VAL A 52 -5.50 8.72 36.61
C VAL A 52 -6.88 8.03 36.74
N ARG A 53 -7.87 8.43 35.93
CA ARG A 53 -9.20 7.80 35.87
C ARG A 53 -9.18 6.30 35.55
N HIS A 54 -8.27 5.84 34.69
CA HIS A 54 -8.17 4.43 34.33
C HIS A 54 -7.77 3.55 35.53
N LEU A 55 -7.10 4.14 36.51
CA LEU A 55 -6.53 3.44 37.64
C LEU A 55 -7.46 3.47 38.87
N ALA A 56 -8.33 4.48 38.99
CA ALA A 56 -9.51 4.42 39.88
C ALA A 56 -10.52 3.32 39.49
N VAL A 57 -10.70 3.03 38.19
CA VAL A 57 -11.63 1.97 37.72
C VAL A 57 -11.14 0.57 38.13
N ILE A 58 -9.83 0.35 38.22
CA ILE A 58 -9.24 -0.91 38.68
C ILE A 58 -9.35 -1.04 40.21
N ALA A 59 -9.35 0.07 40.95
CA ALA A 59 -9.47 0.09 42.40
C ALA A 59 -10.91 -0.09 42.94
N ALA A 60 -11.94 0.17 42.13
CA ALA A 60 -13.36 0.13 42.56
C ALA A 60 -14.09 -1.20 42.29
N GLY A 61 -13.43 -2.22 41.74
CA GLY A 61 -14.03 -3.50 41.37
C GLY A 61 -14.10 -4.52 42.51
N GLY A 62 -14.72 -4.17 43.63
CA GLY A 62 -15.00 -5.09 44.74
C GLY A 62 -16.34 -4.79 45.41
N VAL A 63 -17.28 -5.73 45.28
CA VAL A 63 -18.52 -5.94 46.09
C VAL A 63 -19.84 -5.32 45.57
N ALA A 64 -20.67 -6.24 45.04
CA ALA A 64 -22.12 -6.47 45.20
C ALA A 64 -23.19 -5.37 44.97
N GLY A 65 -24.22 -5.74 44.17
CA GLY A 65 -25.61 -5.72 44.64
C GLY A 65 -26.64 -4.84 43.91
N LEU A 66 -27.61 -5.50 43.26
CA LEU A 66 -29.05 -5.18 43.14
C LEU A 66 -29.52 -3.87 42.46
N GLY A 67 -30.38 -4.04 41.43
CA GLY A 67 -31.65 -3.27 41.35
C GLY A 67 -31.93 -2.40 40.11
N SER A 68 -32.87 -2.88 39.28
CA SER A 68 -33.91 -2.15 38.50
C SER A 68 -33.60 -1.28 37.25
N LYS A 69 -34.33 -1.67 36.18
CA LYS A 69 -34.80 -1.01 34.92
C LYS A 69 -34.76 0.54 34.88
N VAL A 70 -34.42 1.23 33.76
CA VAL A 70 -35.24 1.58 32.55
C VAL A 70 -34.33 2.39 31.56
N PRO A 71 -34.59 2.46 30.23
CA PRO A 71 -33.57 2.65 29.18
C PRO A 71 -33.46 4.07 28.62
N ALA A 72 -32.34 4.38 27.93
CA ALA A 72 -32.26 5.44 26.93
C ALA A 72 -31.13 5.17 25.91
N ALA A 73 -31.42 5.52 24.66
CA ALA A 73 -30.65 5.25 23.45
C ALA A 73 -29.51 6.25 23.21
N GLY A 74 -28.56 5.83 22.36
CA GLY A 74 -27.90 6.73 21.42
C GLY A 74 -26.38 6.84 21.53
N GLY A 75 -25.68 6.30 20.52
CA GLY A 75 -24.43 6.87 20.00
C GLY A 75 -23.14 6.48 20.70
N GLY A 76 -22.47 5.43 20.20
CA GLY A 76 -21.08 5.15 20.52
C GLY A 76 -20.62 3.84 19.88
N SER A 77 -19.77 3.93 18.85
CA SER A 77 -19.08 2.80 18.23
C SER A 77 -18.14 2.16 19.26
N SER A 78 -18.67 1.18 20.00
CA SER A 78 -17.87 0.26 20.78
C SER A 78 -17.62 -0.97 19.89
N SER A 79 -16.36 -1.26 19.57
CA SER A 79 -16.00 -2.60 19.10
C SER A 79 -16.34 -3.57 20.23
N ARG A 80 -17.49 -4.23 20.11
CA ARG A 80 -17.85 -5.33 20.99
C ARG A 80 -16.87 -6.46 20.69
N ARG A 81 -15.99 -6.77 21.64
CA ARG A 81 -15.14 -7.97 21.58
C ARG A 81 -15.99 -9.18 21.16
N PRO A 82 -15.57 -9.97 20.17
CA PRO A 82 -16.32 -11.15 19.78
C PRO A 82 -16.38 -12.11 20.97
N ALA A 83 -17.56 -12.67 21.24
CA ALA A 83 -17.69 -13.69 22.27
C ALA A 83 -16.85 -14.91 21.85
N LEU A 84 -16.12 -15.54 22.78
CA LEU A 84 -15.27 -16.70 22.46
C LEU A 84 -16.04 -17.80 21.69
N GLN A 85 -17.32 -17.97 21.98
CA GLN A 85 -18.20 -18.90 21.28
C GLN A 85 -18.37 -18.58 19.79
N THR A 86 -18.38 -17.31 19.37
CA THR A 86 -18.47 -16.96 17.93
C THR A 86 -17.16 -17.24 17.21
N VAL A 87 -16.02 -17.06 17.88
CA VAL A 87 -14.70 -17.44 17.35
C VAL A 87 -14.56 -18.96 17.22
N GLN A 88 -15.09 -19.71 18.21
CA GLN A 88 -15.18 -21.18 18.14
C GLN A 88 -16.02 -21.65 16.94
N LEU A 89 -17.18 -21.03 16.70
CA LEU A 89 -18.01 -21.35 15.53
C LEU A 89 -17.31 -21.05 14.21
N PHE A 90 -16.58 -19.93 14.15
CA PHE A 90 -15.73 -19.60 13.00
C PHE A 90 -14.68 -20.68 12.75
N TRP A 91 -13.97 -21.12 13.79
CA TRP A 91 -12.92 -22.13 13.64
C TRP A 91 -13.47 -23.46 13.14
N GLN A 92 -14.58 -23.92 13.71
CA GLN A 92 -15.28 -25.13 13.24
C GLN A 92 -15.72 -24.99 11.78
N ALA A 93 -16.28 -23.85 11.40
CA ALA A 93 -16.71 -23.61 10.04
C ALA A 93 -15.54 -23.60 9.05
N LEU A 94 -14.42 -22.96 9.41
CA LEU A 94 -13.22 -22.89 8.56
C LEU A 94 -12.65 -24.30 8.31
N LEU A 95 -12.60 -25.15 9.34
CA LEU A 95 -12.13 -26.54 9.22
C LEU A 95 -13.10 -27.44 8.44
N ALA A 96 -14.39 -27.13 8.47
CA ALA A 96 -15.41 -27.85 7.72
C ALA A 96 -15.49 -27.45 6.24
N LEU A 97 -14.80 -26.38 5.83
CA LEU A 97 -14.75 -26.00 4.42
C LEU A 97 -14.03 -27.08 3.60
N PRO A 98 -14.44 -27.29 2.34
CA PRO A 98 -13.62 -28.01 1.38
C PRO A 98 -12.30 -27.25 1.13
N SER A 99 -11.51 -27.71 0.15
CA SER A 99 -10.29 -27.03 -0.25
C SER A 99 -10.53 -25.54 -0.52
N ILE A 100 -9.71 -24.68 0.08
CA ILE A 100 -9.77 -23.23 -0.14
C ILE A 100 -9.19 -22.91 -1.52
N ILE A 101 -10.06 -22.48 -2.43
CA ILE A 101 -9.75 -22.25 -3.86
C ILE A 101 -9.31 -20.81 -4.09
N VAL A 102 -8.18 -20.65 -4.77
CA VAL A 102 -7.62 -19.34 -5.19
C VAL A 102 -8.46 -18.73 -6.31
N GLY A 103 -8.65 -17.41 -6.30
CA GLY A 103 -9.49 -16.68 -7.25
C GLY A 103 -10.99 -16.89 -7.00
N SER A 104 -11.36 -17.40 -5.82
CA SER A 104 -12.76 -17.66 -5.44
C SER A 104 -13.07 -17.06 -4.07
N PHE A 105 -14.35 -17.03 -3.72
CA PHE A 105 -14.77 -16.57 -2.40
C PHE A 105 -14.78 -17.72 -1.40
N LEU A 106 -14.07 -17.53 -0.30
CA LEU A 106 -14.28 -18.32 0.90
C LEU A 106 -15.55 -17.79 1.57
N THR A 107 -16.59 -18.62 1.64
CA THR A 107 -17.88 -18.25 2.24
C THR A 107 -18.20 -19.18 3.41
N LEU A 108 -18.40 -18.58 4.58
CA LEU A 108 -18.81 -19.26 5.80
C LEU A 108 -20.34 -19.48 5.82
N PRO A 109 -20.83 -20.47 6.60
CA PRO A 109 -22.26 -20.67 6.82
C PRO A 109 -22.98 -19.44 7.36
N SER A 110 -24.30 -19.40 7.19
CA SER A 110 -25.14 -18.31 7.71
C SER A 110 -24.92 -18.10 9.22
N ASN A 111 -24.84 -16.82 9.63
CA ASN A 111 -24.57 -16.39 11.01
C ASN A 111 -23.18 -16.77 11.57
N VAL A 112 -22.27 -17.27 10.74
CA VAL A 112 -20.85 -17.42 11.10
C VAL A 112 -20.07 -16.32 10.40
N TYR A 113 -19.25 -15.61 11.18
CA TYR A 113 -18.49 -14.47 10.71
C TYR A 113 -16.99 -14.73 10.85
N LEU A 114 -16.20 -14.13 9.97
CA LEU A 114 -14.74 -14.24 10.01
C LEU A 114 -14.22 -13.81 11.37
N LEU A 115 -13.39 -14.65 12.00
CA LEU A 115 -12.84 -14.44 13.35
C LEU A 115 -13.93 -14.13 14.40
N GLY A 116 -15.15 -14.65 14.21
CA GLY A 116 -16.30 -14.39 15.10
C GLY A 116 -16.79 -12.93 15.10
N THR A 117 -16.33 -12.10 14.15
CA THR A 117 -16.54 -10.64 14.13
C THR A 117 -17.47 -10.24 12.99
N MET A 118 -18.67 -9.76 13.34
CA MET A 118 -19.74 -9.47 12.37
C MET A 118 -19.34 -8.42 11.31
N SER A 119 -18.54 -7.41 11.68
CA SER A 119 -18.09 -6.37 10.75
C SER A 119 -17.10 -6.86 9.70
N LEU A 120 -16.45 -8.01 9.92
CA LEU A 120 -15.60 -8.64 8.90
C LEU A 120 -16.42 -9.41 7.86
N GLY A 121 -17.72 -9.64 8.12
CA GLY A 121 -18.59 -10.39 7.25
C GLY A 121 -18.35 -11.91 7.31
N SER A 122 -19.03 -12.63 6.42
CA SER A 122 -18.98 -14.10 6.32
C SER A 122 -18.34 -14.58 5.03
N SER A 123 -17.78 -13.68 4.21
CA SER A 123 -17.14 -14.03 2.94
C SER A 123 -15.94 -13.15 2.68
N LEU A 124 -14.89 -13.73 2.10
CA LEU A 124 -13.70 -13.01 1.64
C LEU A 124 -13.24 -13.56 0.28
N LEU A 125 -12.58 -12.71 -0.52
CA LEU A 125 -11.92 -13.12 -1.76
C LEU A 125 -10.56 -13.75 -1.44
N VAL A 126 -10.33 -14.97 -1.95
CA VAL A 126 -9.03 -15.66 -1.84
C VAL A 126 -8.14 -15.22 -3.00
N ARG A 127 -7.34 -14.18 -2.77
CA ARG A 127 -6.51 -13.54 -3.79
C ARG A 127 -5.42 -14.45 -4.34
N HIS A 128 -5.06 -14.28 -5.62
CA HIS A 128 -3.94 -15.02 -6.23
C HIS A 128 -2.62 -14.77 -5.50
N CYS A 129 -2.36 -13.54 -5.06
CA CYS A 129 -1.13 -13.21 -4.33
C CYS A 129 -1.04 -13.92 -2.97
N TYR A 130 -2.17 -14.29 -2.34
CA TYR A 130 -2.13 -15.07 -1.10
C TYR A 130 -1.45 -16.41 -1.32
N ARG A 131 -1.77 -17.08 -2.44
CA ARG A 131 -1.17 -18.36 -2.78
C ARG A 131 0.32 -18.21 -3.06
N GLY A 132 0.70 -17.23 -3.88
CA GLY A 132 2.11 -16.97 -4.18
C GLY A 132 2.94 -16.70 -2.94
N ILE A 133 2.44 -15.90 -2.00
CA ILE A 133 3.09 -15.63 -0.71
C ILE A 133 3.18 -16.90 0.14
N PHE A 134 2.09 -17.68 0.24
CA PHE A 134 2.08 -18.93 1.01
C PHE A 134 3.10 -19.94 0.46
N ASP A 135 3.10 -20.18 -0.85
CA ASP A 135 4.05 -21.09 -1.50
C ASP A 135 5.49 -20.63 -1.29
N ARG A 136 5.75 -19.32 -1.39
CA ARG A 136 7.07 -18.73 -1.10
C ARG A 136 7.49 -18.94 0.35
N MET A 137 6.59 -18.76 1.32
CA MET A 137 6.86 -19.04 2.74
C MET A 137 7.24 -20.51 2.94
N MET A 138 6.46 -21.44 2.37
CA MET A 138 6.73 -22.88 2.48
C MET A 138 8.07 -23.26 1.85
N GLN A 139 8.37 -22.70 0.68
CA GLN A 139 9.66 -22.87 0.01
C GLN A 139 10.80 -22.43 0.93
N LEU A 140 10.79 -21.17 1.39
CA LEU A 140 11.83 -20.60 2.24
C LEU A 140 11.99 -21.33 3.59
N ARG A 141 10.89 -21.84 4.16
CA ARG A 141 10.93 -22.68 5.37
C ARG A 141 11.72 -23.96 5.11
N SER A 142 11.45 -24.63 3.99
CA SER A 142 12.09 -25.90 3.63
C SER A 142 13.56 -25.74 3.20
N SER A 143 13.89 -24.75 2.36
CA SER A 143 15.21 -24.61 1.73
C SER A 143 16.19 -23.75 2.53
N ASN A 144 15.69 -22.72 3.22
CA ASN A 144 16.52 -21.71 3.88
C ASN A 144 16.36 -21.71 5.40
N ARG A 145 15.57 -22.66 5.95
CA ARG A 145 15.24 -22.75 7.39
C ARG A 145 14.65 -21.45 7.95
N MET A 146 13.93 -20.71 7.11
CA MET A 146 13.24 -19.49 7.54
C MET A 146 12.00 -19.88 8.33
N SER A 147 11.87 -19.37 9.54
CA SER A 147 10.70 -19.62 10.41
C SER A 147 9.94 -18.34 10.76
N ARG A 148 10.39 -17.19 10.27
CA ARG A 148 9.81 -15.88 10.60
C ARG A 148 9.56 -15.09 9.33
N PHE A 149 8.32 -14.68 9.13
CA PHE A 149 7.87 -14.03 7.90
C PHE A 149 7.21 -12.70 8.28
N LEU A 150 7.80 -11.59 7.87
CA LEU A 150 7.13 -10.30 7.87
C LEU A 150 6.38 -10.17 6.55
N ILE A 151 5.06 -10.02 6.61
CA ILE A 151 4.24 -9.73 5.43
C ILE A 151 3.76 -8.29 5.55
N THR A 152 4.26 -7.44 4.67
CA THR A 152 3.94 -6.01 4.65
C THR A 152 3.46 -5.56 3.28
N GLY A 153 2.92 -4.35 3.19
CA GLY A 153 2.27 -3.84 1.99
C GLY A 153 1.40 -2.63 2.31
N THR A 154 0.95 -1.92 1.29
CA THR A 154 0.08 -0.74 1.44
C THR A 154 -1.09 -1.03 2.40
N PRO A 155 -1.42 -0.15 3.36
CA PRO A 155 -2.58 -0.33 4.24
C PRO A 155 -3.89 -0.52 3.43
N GLY A 156 -4.79 -1.38 3.90
CA GLY A 156 -6.10 -1.57 3.27
C GLY A 156 -6.18 -2.60 2.12
N ILE A 157 -5.12 -3.37 1.86
CA ILE A 157 -5.08 -4.40 0.79
C ILE A 157 -5.51 -5.82 1.24
N GLY A 158 -5.95 -5.98 2.49
CA GLY A 158 -6.42 -7.27 3.01
C GLY A 158 -5.33 -8.17 3.63
N LYS A 159 -4.32 -7.60 4.31
CA LYS A 159 -3.34 -8.39 5.08
C LYS A 159 -4.01 -9.18 6.22
N SER A 160 -4.93 -8.57 6.95
CA SER A 160 -5.69 -9.23 8.03
C SER A 160 -6.52 -10.41 7.50
N PHE A 161 -7.14 -10.29 6.33
CA PHE A 161 -7.87 -11.39 5.69
C PHE A 161 -6.96 -12.53 5.23
N PHE A 162 -5.70 -12.24 4.88
CA PHE A 162 -4.71 -13.29 4.60
C PHE A 162 -4.46 -14.19 5.81
N ALA A 163 -4.54 -13.68 7.05
CA ALA A 163 -4.42 -14.51 8.25
C ALA A 163 -5.43 -15.67 8.25
N VAL A 164 -6.70 -15.39 7.90
CA VAL A 164 -7.76 -16.40 7.86
C VAL A 164 -7.47 -17.48 6.82
N VAL A 165 -7.09 -17.07 5.61
CA VAL A 165 -6.75 -18.01 4.52
C VAL A 165 -5.52 -18.84 4.87
N LEU A 166 -4.50 -18.20 5.44
CA LEU A 166 -3.27 -18.85 5.90
C LEU A 166 -3.57 -19.91 6.95
N MET A 167 -4.41 -19.62 7.95
CA MET A 167 -4.84 -20.61 8.95
C MET A 167 -5.45 -21.84 8.28
N GLY A 168 -6.36 -21.64 7.32
CA GLY A 168 -6.99 -22.72 6.58
C GLY A 168 -5.98 -23.59 5.81
N TRP A 169 -5.07 -22.98 5.04
CA TRP A 169 -4.04 -23.74 4.31
C TRP A 169 -3.04 -24.45 5.22
N LEU A 170 -2.66 -23.85 6.35
CA LEU A 170 -1.78 -24.50 7.32
C LEU A 170 -2.40 -25.79 7.86
N VAL A 171 -3.70 -25.78 8.18
CA VAL A 171 -4.36 -27.01 8.62
C VAL A 171 -4.59 -27.99 7.47
N GLN A 172 -5.24 -27.54 6.39
CA GLN A 172 -5.69 -28.41 5.30
C GLN A 172 -4.53 -29.01 4.49
N GLU A 173 -3.46 -28.25 4.24
CA GLU A 173 -2.35 -28.67 3.37
C GLU A 173 -1.08 -29.08 4.12
N LYS A 174 -0.90 -28.59 5.35
CA LYS A 174 0.32 -28.84 6.15
C LYS A 174 0.06 -29.63 7.43
N GLY A 175 -1.20 -29.92 7.76
CA GLY A 175 -1.53 -30.71 8.96
C GLY A 175 -1.19 -30.01 10.27
N VAL A 176 -1.11 -28.68 10.28
CA VAL A 176 -0.83 -27.91 11.50
C VAL A 176 -2.00 -28.08 12.47
N SER A 177 -1.71 -28.53 13.70
CA SER A 177 -2.71 -28.74 14.75
C SER A 177 -2.89 -27.55 15.67
N THR A 178 -1.89 -26.67 15.76
CA THR A 178 -1.83 -25.59 16.76
C THR A 178 -1.48 -24.27 16.09
N ILE A 179 -2.38 -23.28 16.24
CA ILE A 179 -2.19 -21.93 15.73
C ILE A 179 -2.51 -20.92 16.82
N ILE A 180 -1.63 -19.94 17.01
CA ILE A 180 -1.87 -18.77 17.85
C ILE A 180 -2.10 -17.58 16.95
N LEU A 181 -3.22 -16.86 17.15
CA LEU A 181 -3.53 -15.63 16.43
C LEU A 181 -3.59 -14.46 17.41
N ASP A 182 -2.80 -13.43 17.16
CA ASP A 182 -2.97 -12.11 17.77
C ASP A 182 -3.81 -11.24 16.83
N PHE A 183 -5.02 -10.87 17.24
CA PHE A 183 -5.96 -10.12 16.43
C PHE A 183 -6.78 -9.16 17.30
N ASP A 184 -6.88 -7.90 16.90
CA ASP A 184 -7.60 -6.83 17.62
C ASP A 184 -7.19 -6.71 19.11
N GLY A 185 -5.89 -6.90 19.38
CA GLY A 185 -5.32 -6.85 20.73
C GLY A 185 -5.66 -8.05 21.62
N LEU A 186 -6.26 -9.10 21.06
CA LEU A 186 -6.59 -10.36 21.75
C LEU A 186 -5.75 -11.50 21.18
N LYS A 187 -5.33 -12.43 22.04
CA LYS A 187 -4.65 -13.66 21.61
C LYS A 187 -5.58 -14.86 21.74
N TYR A 188 -5.66 -15.61 20.66
CA TYR A 188 -6.44 -16.83 20.56
C TYR A 188 -5.54 -18.00 20.25
N LEU A 189 -5.71 -19.09 21.00
CA LEU A 189 -5.12 -20.39 20.71
C LEU A 189 -6.17 -21.26 20.02
N PHE A 190 -5.90 -21.63 18.78
CA PHE A 190 -6.70 -22.54 17.97
C PHE A 190 -6.02 -23.90 17.94
N THR A 191 -6.74 -24.94 18.36
CA THR A 191 -6.25 -26.31 18.32
C THR A 191 -7.20 -27.23 17.57
N THR A 192 -6.64 -28.22 16.89
CA THR A 192 -7.38 -29.34 16.31
C THR A 192 -6.56 -30.62 16.24
N ASN A 193 -7.18 -31.74 16.59
CA ASN A 193 -6.64 -33.09 16.39
C ASN A 193 -7.49 -33.90 15.38
N GLY A 194 -8.35 -33.23 14.61
CA GLY A 194 -9.33 -33.81 13.70
C GLY A 194 -10.71 -34.08 14.33
N THR A 195 -10.78 -34.50 15.60
CA THR A 195 -12.06 -34.78 16.29
C THR A 195 -12.44 -33.68 17.28
N ASP A 196 -11.44 -33.16 17.99
CA ASP A 196 -11.57 -32.05 18.92
C ASP A 196 -11.12 -30.77 18.23
N ILE A 197 -11.97 -29.75 18.33
CA ILE A 197 -11.75 -28.42 17.76
C ILE A 197 -11.97 -27.45 18.91
N LYS A 198 -10.93 -26.73 19.35
CA LYS A 198 -10.99 -25.85 20.52
C LYS A 198 -10.37 -24.49 20.21
N VAL A 199 -10.97 -23.46 20.78
CA VAL A 199 -10.48 -22.09 20.79
C VAL A 199 -10.40 -21.60 22.23
N GLU A 200 -9.25 -21.09 22.62
CA GLU A 200 -9.00 -20.47 23.93
C GLU A 200 -8.54 -19.03 23.72
N MET A 201 -8.84 -18.16 24.70
CA MET A 201 -8.40 -16.76 24.69
C MET A 201 -7.58 -16.51 25.95
N GLY A 202 -6.44 -15.85 25.79
CA GLY A 202 -5.49 -15.64 26.87
C GLY A 202 -4.46 -14.57 26.55
N SER A 203 -3.46 -14.46 27.42
CA SER A 203 -2.27 -13.64 27.26
C SER A 203 -1.11 -14.44 26.63
N GLU A 204 -0.01 -13.76 26.32
CA GLU A 204 1.21 -14.45 25.87
C GLU A 204 1.74 -15.46 26.91
N MET A 205 1.56 -15.17 28.20
CA MET A 205 2.02 -16.04 29.28
C MET A 205 1.15 -17.29 29.41
N ASP A 206 -0.14 -17.20 29.08
CA ASP A 206 -1.05 -18.35 29.14
C ASP A 206 -0.75 -19.38 28.04
N PHE A 207 -0.14 -18.94 26.93
CA PHE A 207 0.22 -19.78 25.78
C PHE A 207 1.73 -19.97 25.62
N ILE A 208 2.49 -19.82 26.71
CA ILE A 208 3.96 -19.81 26.65
C ILE A 208 4.53 -21.16 26.20
N GLU A 209 3.85 -22.27 26.49
CA GLU A 209 4.28 -23.60 26.08
C GLU A 209 4.13 -23.76 24.57
N GLU A 210 2.97 -23.40 24.03
CA GLU A 210 2.65 -23.48 22.60
C GLU A 210 3.51 -22.52 21.77
N ILE A 211 3.76 -21.30 22.27
CA ILE A 211 4.67 -20.33 21.62
C ILE A 211 6.12 -20.86 21.56
N ASN A 212 6.51 -21.71 22.49
CA ASN A 212 7.83 -22.33 22.51
C ASN A 212 7.91 -23.66 21.77
N ASP A 213 6.82 -24.10 21.13
CA ASP A 213 6.79 -25.27 20.25
C ASP A 213 7.11 -24.86 18.79
N PRO A 214 8.17 -25.42 18.16
CA PRO A 214 8.50 -25.18 16.75
C PRO A 214 7.41 -25.60 15.73
N GLU A 215 6.51 -26.51 16.10
CA GLU A 215 5.40 -26.96 15.25
C GLU A 215 4.20 -25.99 15.28
N THR A 216 4.13 -25.12 16.30
CA THR A 216 3.11 -24.08 16.39
C THR A 216 3.35 -22.97 15.37
N TRP A 217 2.26 -22.49 14.77
CA TRP A 217 2.27 -21.26 13.99
C TRP A 217 1.72 -20.09 14.79
N TRP A 218 2.49 -19.03 14.92
CA TRP A 218 2.10 -17.79 15.57
C TRP A 218 1.87 -16.68 14.53
N ILE A 219 0.61 -16.34 14.29
CA ILE A 219 0.20 -15.30 13.35
C ILE A 219 -0.13 -14.03 14.15
N VAL A 220 0.50 -12.92 13.80
CA VAL A 220 0.36 -11.64 14.51
C VAL A 220 -0.22 -10.61 13.55
N ASP A 221 -1.50 -10.28 13.71
CA ASP A 221 -2.17 -9.22 12.96
C ASP A 221 -2.14 -7.92 13.77
N THR A 222 -1.20 -7.05 13.42
CA THR A 222 -0.88 -5.79 14.11
C THR A 222 -0.35 -5.98 15.54
N GLY A 223 0.94 -5.70 15.73
CA GLY A 223 1.59 -5.82 17.04
C GLY A 223 3.09 -5.98 16.94
N THR A 224 3.71 -6.40 18.04
CA THR A 224 5.14 -6.75 18.10
C THR A 224 5.28 -8.23 18.40
N ALA A 225 5.99 -8.95 17.52
CA ALA A 225 6.39 -10.33 17.80
C ALA A 225 7.82 -10.36 18.37
N LEU A 226 8.00 -11.11 19.46
CA LEU A 226 9.29 -11.37 20.08
C LEU A 226 9.95 -12.62 19.48
N GLN A 227 11.22 -12.84 19.77
CA GLN A 227 11.91 -14.05 19.33
C GLN A 227 11.39 -15.28 20.08
N ARG A 228 10.70 -16.16 19.36
CA ARG A 228 10.15 -17.42 19.87
C ARG A 228 10.45 -18.60 18.93
N PRO A 229 10.50 -19.86 19.41
CA PRO A 229 10.65 -21.05 18.58
C PRO A 229 9.56 -21.24 17.53
N ALA A 230 8.30 -20.93 17.85
CA ALA A 230 7.17 -21.04 16.94
C ALA A 230 7.40 -20.32 15.60
N SER A 231 6.87 -20.92 14.53
CA SER A 231 6.92 -20.32 13.20
C SER A 231 6.04 -19.07 13.19
N THR A 232 6.63 -17.89 12.98
CA THR A 232 5.95 -16.61 13.19
C THR A 232 5.64 -15.91 11.88
N VAL A 233 4.40 -15.43 11.72
CA VAL A 233 3.97 -14.57 10.61
C VAL A 233 3.49 -13.25 11.17
N LEU A 234 4.23 -12.17 10.92
CA LEU A 234 3.86 -10.83 11.34
C LEU A 234 3.25 -10.07 10.16
N LEU A 235 1.98 -9.68 10.30
CA LEU A 235 1.27 -8.83 9.35
C LEU A 235 1.38 -7.38 9.82
N ALA A 236 2.01 -6.52 9.02
CA ALA A 236 2.23 -5.13 9.38
C ALA A 236 2.03 -4.16 8.22
N SER A 237 1.55 -2.95 8.53
CA SER A 237 1.67 -1.80 7.61
C SER A 237 3.14 -1.51 7.30
N PRO A 238 3.50 -0.76 6.24
CA PRO A 238 4.89 -0.52 5.84
C PRO A 238 5.65 0.45 6.76
N ASP A 239 5.12 0.71 7.96
CA ASP A 239 5.74 1.56 8.96
C ASP A 239 6.80 0.76 9.73
N ARG A 240 8.05 0.93 9.32
CA ARG A 240 9.22 0.23 9.88
C ARG A 240 9.34 0.37 11.39
N GLN A 241 8.82 1.45 11.99
CA GLN A 241 8.90 1.63 13.44
C GLN A 241 8.17 0.51 14.20
N ARG A 242 7.13 -0.07 13.60
CA ARG A 242 6.30 -1.13 14.20
C ARG A 242 6.98 -2.48 14.27
N TYR A 243 7.89 -2.78 13.34
CA TYR A 243 8.51 -4.11 13.20
C TYR A 243 10.05 -4.07 13.16
N LYS A 244 10.68 -2.93 13.46
CA LYS A 244 12.15 -2.79 13.45
C LYS A 244 12.89 -3.82 14.30
N GLN A 245 12.30 -4.28 15.41
CA GLN A 245 12.90 -5.31 16.26
C GLN A 245 12.73 -6.71 15.64
N PHE A 246 11.59 -6.97 15.01
CA PHE A 246 11.34 -8.21 14.28
C PHE A 246 12.35 -8.40 13.14
N LEU A 247 12.74 -7.30 12.47
CA LEU A 247 13.75 -7.35 11.41
C LEU A 247 15.14 -7.83 11.85
N LYS A 248 15.43 -7.82 13.16
CA LYS A 248 16.73 -8.24 13.70
C LYS A 248 16.78 -9.72 14.05
N LEU A 249 15.65 -10.43 13.97
CA LEU A 249 15.56 -11.83 14.36
C LEU A 249 16.21 -12.73 13.30
N GLN A 250 16.90 -13.77 13.75
CA GLN A 250 17.46 -14.79 12.86
C GLN A 250 16.33 -15.54 12.12
N GLY A 251 16.61 -16.05 10.91
CA GLY A 251 15.61 -16.79 10.14
C GLY A 251 14.38 -15.97 9.74
N MET A 252 14.49 -14.64 9.73
CA MET A 252 13.44 -13.69 9.33
C MET A 252 13.60 -13.24 7.88
N THR A 253 12.51 -13.31 7.12
CA THR A 253 12.42 -12.74 5.77
C THR A 253 11.24 -11.77 5.67
N THR A 254 11.32 -10.83 4.75
CA THR A 254 10.24 -9.90 4.42
C THR A 254 9.63 -10.27 3.09
N LEU A 255 8.30 -10.37 3.06
CA LEU A 255 7.51 -10.53 1.86
C LEU A 255 6.52 -9.36 1.73
N TYR A 256 6.27 -8.96 0.50
CA TYR A 256 5.46 -7.81 0.14
C TYR A 256 4.17 -8.26 -0.52
N MET A 257 3.03 -7.82 0.00
CA MET A 257 1.72 -8.10 -0.57
C MET A 257 1.36 -7.00 -1.58
N PRO A 258 1.01 -7.36 -2.83
CA PRO A 258 0.64 -6.40 -3.86
C PRO A 258 -0.75 -5.79 -3.59
N ILE A 259 -0.97 -4.60 -4.17
CA ILE A 259 -2.29 -3.97 -4.27
C ILE A 259 -3.23 -4.84 -5.11
N TRP A 260 -4.53 -4.51 -5.12
CA TRP A 260 -5.51 -5.30 -5.86
C TRP A 260 -5.43 -5.06 -7.36
N THR A 261 -5.80 -6.06 -8.17
CA THR A 261 -6.02 -5.87 -9.62
C THR A 261 -7.39 -5.25 -9.87
N ASP A 262 -7.63 -4.72 -11.08
CA ASP A 262 -8.96 -4.22 -11.44
C ASP A 262 -10.01 -5.34 -11.41
N ASP A 263 -9.64 -6.54 -11.86
CA ASP A 263 -10.50 -7.73 -11.83
C ASP A 263 -10.85 -8.12 -10.38
N GLU A 264 -9.87 -8.14 -9.47
CA GLU A 264 -10.12 -8.43 -8.05
C GLU A 264 -11.10 -7.41 -7.44
N ILE A 265 -10.95 -6.12 -7.78
CA ILE A 265 -11.86 -5.06 -7.31
C ILE A 265 -13.27 -5.28 -7.85
N GLU A 266 -13.41 -5.58 -9.13
CA GLU A 266 -14.73 -5.74 -9.77
C GLU A 266 -15.46 -6.99 -9.28
N GLU A 267 -14.77 -8.13 -9.16
CA GLU A 267 -15.33 -9.37 -8.61
C GLU A 267 -15.84 -9.16 -7.18
N CYS A 268 -15.04 -8.48 -6.35
CA CYS A 268 -15.40 -8.17 -4.97
C CYS A 268 -16.54 -7.16 -4.89
N ARG A 269 -16.57 -6.14 -5.76
CA ARG A 269 -17.68 -5.19 -5.87
C ARG A 269 -18.98 -5.92 -6.18
N ILE A 270 -19.00 -6.75 -7.23
CA ILE A 270 -20.19 -7.50 -7.64
C ILE A 270 -20.69 -8.40 -6.51
N ARG A 271 -19.77 -9.09 -5.82
CA ARG A 271 -20.15 -10.13 -4.84
C ARG A 271 -20.49 -9.57 -3.46
N LEU A 272 -19.67 -8.67 -2.93
CA LEU A 272 -19.72 -8.22 -1.53
C LEU A 272 -20.25 -6.79 -1.38
N TYR A 273 -20.15 -5.97 -2.43
CA TYR A 273 -20.60 -4.58 -2.43
C TYR A 273 -21.57 -4.27 -3.59
N PRO A 274 -22.64 -5.06 -3.81
CA PRO A 274 -23.51 -4.90 -4.98
C PRO A 274 -24.29 -3.58 -5.00
N HIS A 275 -24.33 -2.87 -3.87
CA HIS A 275 -24.92 -1.54 -3.76
C HIS A 275 -24.04 -0.44 -4.37
N LEU A 276 -22.76 -0.70 -4.62
CA LEU A 276 -21.84 0.23 -5.27
C LEU A 276 -21.92 0.08 -6.79
N SER A 277 -22.15 1.20 -7.49
CA SER A 277 -22.12 1.20 -8.95
C SER A 277 -20.68 1.08 -9.47
N ASP A 278 -20.52 0.46 -10.64
CA ASP A 278 -19.22 0.38 -11.35
C ASP A 278 -18.62 1.79 -11.56
N ALA A 279 -19.45 2.76 -11.99
CA ALA A 279 -19.01 4.14 -12.18
C ALA A 279 -18.45 4.78 -10.90
N THR A 280 -19.09 4.55 -9.74
CA THR A 280 -18.60 5.04 -8.44
C THR A 280 -17.25 4.42 -8.09
N VAL A 281 -17.11 3.10 -8.24
CA VAL A 281 -15.87 2.41 -7.90
C VAL A 281 -14.73 2.83 -8.82
N ARG A 282 -14.98 3.01 -10.12
CA ARG A 282 -13.97 3.52 -11.07
C ARG A 282 -13.48 4.93 -10.72
N ASP A 283 -14.37 5.85 -10.33
CA ASP A 283 -13.97 7.18 -9.86
C ASP A 283 -13.10 7.09 -8.59
N LEU A 284 -13.44 6.20 -7.67
CA LEU A 284 -12.65 5.98 -6.46
C LEU A 284 -11.30 5.32 -6.75
N VAL A 285 -11.25 4.33 -7.64
CA VAL A 285 -9.99 3.71 -8.11
C VAL A 285 -9.10 4.75 -8.77
N TRP A 286 -9.67 5.66 -9.57
CA TRP A 286 -8.90 6.75 -10.16
C TRP A 286 -8.25 7.67 -9.11
N LYS A 287 -8.95 7.91 -7.98
CA LYS A 287 -8.46 8.75 -6.87
C LYS A 287 -7.49 8.04 -5.95
N TRP A 288 -7.81 6.83 -5.54
CA TRP A 288 -7.16 6.11 -4.46
C TRP A 288 -6.26 4.97 -4.92
N GLY A 289 -6.30 4.60 -6.20
CA GLY A 289 -5.77 3.33 -6.67
C GLY A 289 -6.59 2.14 -6.15
N ASN A 290 -6.12 0.93 -6.44
CA ASN A 290 -6.84 -0.32 -6.15
C ASN A 290 -6.65 -0.74 -4.68
N ILE A 291 -7.16 0.09 -3.76
CA ILE A 291 -7.15 -0.13 -2.32
C ILE A 291 -8.59 -0.36 -1.85
N PRO A 292 -9.03 -1.62 -1.67
CA PRO A 292 -10.41 -1.97 -1.32
C PRO A 292 -10.97 -1.22 -0.13
N HIS A 293 -10.11 -0.95 0.86
CA HIS A 293 -10.47 -0.16 2.04
C HIS A 293 -11.09 1.19 1.68
N TYR A 294 -10.57 1.87 0.65
CA TYR A 294 -11.06 3.18 0.24
C TYR A 294 -12.07 3.12 -0.92
N VAL A 295 -11.93 2.16 -1.83
CA VAL A 295 -12.75 2.09 -3.04
C VAL A 295 -14.00 1.21 -2.90
N LEU A 296 -14.05 0.33 -1.89
CA LEU A 296 -15.19 -0.53 -1.57
C LEU A 296 -15.72 -0.28 -0.16
N GLU A 297 -14.96 -0.64 0.88
CA GLU A 297 -15.43 -0.61 2.28
C GLU A 297 -15.87 0.80 2.69
N LYS A 298 -15.04 1.80 2.38
CA LYS A 298 -15.28 3.20 2.74
C LYS A 298 -15.78 4.05 1.59
N ALA A 299 -16.28 3.44 0.52
CA ALA A 299 -16.71 4.14 -0.68
C ALA A 299 -17.73 5.25 -0.39
N MET A 300 -18.66 4.98 0.54
CA MET A 300 -19.72 5.91 0.94
C MET A 300 -19.38 6.74 2.20
N GLU A 301 -18.20 6.57 2.79
CA GLU A 301 -17.78 7.30 4.00
C GLU A 301 -17.15 8.66 3.65
N THR A 302 -17.93 9.73 3.67
CA THR A 302 -17.47 11.09 3.34
C THR A 302 -16.18 11.50 4.06
N GLN A 303 -16.03 11.20 5.35
CA GLN A 303 -14.83 11.58 6.11
C GLN A 303 -13.59 10.79 5.69
N ALA A 304 -13.76 9.49 5.37
CA ALA A 304 -12.67 8.69 4.85
C ALA A 304 -12.23 9.22 3.48
N GLN A 305 -13.17 9.59 2.62
CA GLN A 305 -12.92 10.15 1.29
C GLN A 305 -12.20 11.52 1.36
N LYS A 306 -12.59 12.40 2.29
CA LYS A 306 -11.92 13.70 2.54
C LYS A 306 -10.46 13.54 2.96
N SER A 307 -10.12 12.42 3.59
CA SER A 307 -8.79 12.21 4.14
C SER A 307 -7.67 12.03 3.09
N LEU A 308 -8.01 11.85 1.80
CA LEU A 308 -7.05 11.97 0.70
C LEU A 308 -6.68 13.43 0.46
N LYS A 309 -7.68 14.31 0.43
CA LYS A 309 -7.49 15.75 0.23
C LYS A 309 -6.63 16.34 1.35
N GLU A 310 -6.91 15.96 2.59
CA GLU A 310 -6.10 16.37 3.75
C GLU A 310 -4.64 15.93 3.61
N ALA A 311 -4.39 14.71 3.10
CA ALA A 311 -3.04 14.22 2.85
C ALA A 311 -2.33 15.01 1.73
N LEU A 312 -3.05 15.34 0.64
CA LEU A 312 -2.54 16.18 -0.46
C LEU A 312 -2.18 17.60 0.03
N GLU A 313 -3.01 18.18 0.89
CA GLU A 313 -2.78 19.51 1.46
C GLU A 313 -1.52 19.55 2.34
N GLN A 314 -1.26 18.49 3.11
CA GLN A 314 -0.14 18.42 4.07
C GLN A 314 1.21 17.98 3.48
N CYS A 315 1.23 17.48 2.25
CA CYS A 315 2.44 16.90 1.65
C CYS A 315 2.95 17.76 0.50
N GLU A 316 4.27 17.95 0.43
CA GLU A 316 4.92 18.65 -0.67
C GLU A 316 5.30 17.68 -1.78
N TRP A 317 5.31 18.17 -3.02
CA TRP A 317 5.65 17.35 -4.20
C TRP A 317 7.03 16.68 -4.05
N GLN A 318 8.01 17.39 -3.51
CA GLN A 318 9.36 16.88 -3.30
C GLN A 318 9.41 15.69 -2.34
N ASP A 319 8.52 15.65 -1.34
CA ASP A 319 8.45 14.53 -0.41
C ASP A 319 8.03 13.27 -1.17
N VAL A 320 6.94 13.34 -1.93
CA VAL A 320 6.41 12.21 -2.71
C VAL A 320 7.50 11.62 -3.61
N ILE A 321 8.24 12.50 -4.26
CA ILE A 321 9.35 12.15 -5.13
C ILE A 321 10.51 11.49 -4.37
N ASN A 322 10.91 12.04 -3.21
CA ASN A 322 11.93 11.42 -2.37
C ASN A 322 11.51 10.02 -1.91
N CYS A 323 10.23 9.82 -1.56
CA CYS A 323 9.73 8.51 -1.16
C CYS A 323 9.73 7.49 -2.29
N ILE A 324 9.49 7.92 -3.53
CA ILE A 324 9.56 7.04 -4.69
C ILE A 324 11.01 6.62 -5.00
N CYS A 325 11.95 7.54 -4.86
CA CYS A 325 13.28 7.39 -5.43
C CYS A 325 14.35 6.96 -4.43
N VAL A 326 14.21 7.35 -3.17
CA VAL A 326 15.11 7.03 -2.06
C VAL A 326 14.29 6.67 -0.82
N PRO A 327 13.44 5.62 -0.89
CA PRO A 327 12.46 5.29 0.15
C PRO A 327 13.07 5.07 1.53
N ASP A 328 14.31 4.60 1.61
CA ASP A 328 15.00 4.32 2.87
C ASP A 328 15.39 5.58 3.65
N THR A 329 15.56 6.72 2.97
CA THR A 329 15.94 8.02 3.58
C THR A 329 14.83 9.06 3.50
N ALA A 330 13.72 8.73 2.86
CA ALA A 330 12.61 9.66 2.66
C ALA A 330 11.86 9.94 3.98
N PRO A 331 11.27 11.14 4.14
CA PRO A 331 10.37 11.42 5.24
C PRO A 331 9.18 10.45 5.21
N HIS A 332 8.56 10.24 6.37
CA HIS A 332 7.35 9.43 6.46
C HIS A 332 6.21 10.16 5.72
N ILE A 333 5.77 9.58 4.60
CA ILE A 333 4.65 10.09 3.81
C ILE A 333 3.44 9.20 4.03
N SER A 334 2.27 9.84 4.00
CA SER A 334 0.99 9.16 4.02
C SER A 334 0.93 8.09 2.92
N HIS A 335 0.66 6.84 3.31
CA HIS A 335 0.44 5.73 2.38
C HIS A 335 -0.79 5.93 1.47
N LYS A 336 -1.57 7.00 1.68
CA LYS A 336 -2.64 7.42 0.77
C LYS A 336 -2.12 8.11 -0.49
N LEU A 337 -0.87 8.55 -0.49
CA LEU A 337 -0.24 9.29 -1.59
C LEU A 337 0.81 8.46 -2.34
N VAL A 338 1.34 7.43 -1.69
CA VAL A 338 2.35 6.52 -2.24
C VAL A 338 2.02 5.08 -1.89
N HIS A 339 2.08 4.23 -2.89
CA HIS A 339 1.85 2.80 -2.75
C HIS A 339 3.14 2.01 -2.93
N LEU A 340 3.14 0.84 -2.30
CA LEU A 340 4.12 -0.20 -2.54
C LEU A 340 3.66 -1.05 -3.73
N GLU A 341 4.58 -1.32 -4.65
CA GLU A 341 4.40 -2.27 -5.74
C GLU A 341 5.48 -3.36 -5.68
N VAL A 342 5.06 -4.61 -5.84
CA VAL A 342 5.94 -5.78 -5.78
C VAL A 342 6.67 -5.93 -7.12
N VAL A 343 7.96 -6.25 -7.08
CA VAL A 343 8.76 -6.52 -8.27
C VAL A 343 9.02 -8.02 -8.40
N GLY A 344 8.69 -8.58 -9.55
CA GLY A 344 8.82 -10.01 -9.82
C GLY A 344 7.83 -10.87 -9.02
N ASP A 345 8.01 -12.19 -9.11
CA ASP A 345 7.05 -13.17 -8.59
C ASP A 345 7.45 -13.76 -7.22
N HIS A 346 8.58 -13.32 -6.67
CA HIS A 346 9.12 -13.84 -5.41
C HIS A 346 8.64 -13.07 -4.16
N TYR A 347 7.93 -11.96 -4.35
CA TYR A 347 7.38 -11.11 -3.29
C TYR A 347 8.41 -10.54 -2.31
N ASP A 348 9.71 -10.62 -2.57
CA ASP A 348 10.79 -10.16 -1.68
C ASP A 348 11.39 -8.82 -2.11
N GLU A 349 10.99 -8.29 -3.27
CA GLU A 349 11.39 -6.99 -3.77
C GLU A 349 10.19 -6.06 -3.98
N LYS A 350 10.44 -4.75 -3.84
CA LYS A 350 9.42 -3.72 -4.01
C LYS A 350 9.97 -2.43 -4.61
N VAL A 351 9.08 -1.66 -5.21
CA VAL A 351 9.27 -0.24 -5.52
C VAL A 351 8.15 0.58 -4.91
N MET A 352 8.36 1.89 -4.79
CA MET A 352 7.33 2.84 -4.38
C MET A 352 6.82 3.58 -5.61
N LYS A 353 5.51 3.79 -5.72
CA LYS A 353 4.87 4.58 -6.79
C LYS A 353 3.87 5.56 -6.19
N PRO A 354 3.48 6.63 -6.92
CA PRO A 354 2.31 7.42 -6.52
C PRO A 354 1.10 6.51 -6.34
N ALA A 355 0.23 6.87 -5.40
CA ALA A 355 -0.95 6.06 -5.09
C ALA A 355 -1.88 5.89 -6.29
N SER A 356 -2.02 6.94 -7.10
CA SER A 356 -2.89 6.98 -8.27
C SER A 356 -2.45 8.07 -9.25
N PRO A 357 -2.94 8.03 -10.50
CA PRO A 357 -2.78 9.14 -11.45
C PRO A 357 -3.34 10.46 -10.90
N TYR A 358 -4.49 10.42 -10.22
CA TYR A 358 -5.09 11.61 -9.61
C TYR A 358 -4.18 12.27 -8.58
N VAL A 359 -3.60 11.48 -7.66
CA VAL A 359 -2.68 12.00 -6.65
C VAL A 359 -1.49 12.68 -7.31
N MET A 360 -0.97 12.10 -8.38
CA MET A 360 0.14 12.71 -9.11
C MET A 360 -0.28 14.04 -9.74
N GLU A 361 -1.42 14.08 -10.43
CA GLU A 361 -1.94 15.28 -11.08
C GLU A 361 -2.19 16.42 -10.07
N GLU A 362 -2.77 16.11 -8.91
CA GLU A 362 -3.00 17.11 -7.87
C GLU A 362 -1.70 17.63 -7.24
N MET A 363 -0.70 16.76 -7.04
CA MET A 363 0.60 17.18 -6.51
C MET A 363 1.34 18.07 -7.49
N GLU A 364 1.29 17.77 -8.79
CA GLU A 364 1.87 18.61 -9.83
C GLU A 364 1.14 19.95 -9.94
N ARG A 365 -0.19 19.92 -9.90
CA ARG A 365 -1.01 21.13 -9.89
C ARG A 365 -0.68 22.02 -8.70
N LYS A 366 -0.50 21.43 -7.51
CA LYS A 366 -0.11 22.15 -6.29
C LYS A 366 1.27 22.79 -6.42
N ALA A 367 2.23 22.09 -7.03
CA ALA A 367 3.60 22.58 -7.17
C ALA A 367 3.81 23.61 -8.30
N GLY A 368 2.81 23.85 -9.16
CA GLY A 368 2.79 24.97 -10.09
C GLY A 368 3.85 24.87 -11.20
N THR A 369 4.81 25.80 -11.27
CA THR A 369 5.97 25.68 -12.18
C THR A 369 7.24 25.27 -11.45
N ASP A 370 7.19 25.22 -10.12
CA ASP A 370 8.36 24.91 -9.29
C ASP A 370 8.74 23.44 -9.40
N HIS A 371 7.78 22.51 -9.55
CA HIS A 371 8.11 21.10 -9.77
C HIS A 371 8.78 20.85 -11.12
N ILE A 372 8.57 21.69 -12.14
CA ILE A 372 9.30 21.58 -13.40
C ILE A 372 10.79 21.84 -13.12
N ARG A 373 11.11 22.93 -12.43
CA ARG A 373 12.49 23.23 -12.01
C ARG A 373 13.07 22.14 -11.11
N GLN A 374 12.26 21.57 -10.22
CA GLN A 374 12.69 20.47 -9.36
C GLN A 374 12.93 19.17 -10.14
N LEU A 375 12.07 18.81 -11.11
CA LEU A 375 12.30 17.69 -12.02
C LEU A 375 13.59 17.87 -12.80
N GLN A 376 13.82 19.04 -13.39
CA GLN A 376 15.05 19.35 -14.11
C GLN A 376 16.28 19.21 -13.22
N SER A 377 16.23 19.74 -11.99
CA SER A 377 17.29 19.61 -10.99
C SER A 377 17.53 18.15 -10.60
N LEU A 378 16.48 17.37 -10.36
CA LEU A 378 16.58 15.96 -9.98
C LEU A 378 17.10 15.09 -11.11
N ILE A 379 16.68 15.34 -12.36
CA ILE A 379 17.23 14.69 -13.55
C ILE A 379 18.73 15.00 -13.60
N HIS A 380 19.13 16.28 -13.54
CA HIS A 380 20.54 16.69 -13.56
C HIS A 380 21.36 16.01 -12.45
N LEU A 381 20.88 16.01 -11.20
CA LEU A 381 21.57 15.38 -10.05
C LEU A 381 21.68 13.86 -10.15
N SER A 382 20.77 13.21 -10.88
CA SER A 382 20.67 11.75 -10.99
C SER A 382 21.39 11.19 -12.20
N MET A 383 21.46 11.94 -13.31
CA MET A 383 22.06 11.48 -14.57
C MET A 383 23.56 11.18 -14.46
N ASP A 384 24.27 11.89 -13.57
CA ASP A 384 25.73 11.69 -13.36
C ASP A 384 26.05 10.55 -12.38
N LYS A 385 25.04 9.89 -11.81
CA LYS A 385 25.22 8.87 -10.77
C LYS A 385 24.60 7.56 -11.21
N PRO A 386 25.40 6.52 -11.51
CA PRO A 386 24.88 5.19 -11.90
C PRO A 386 23.86 4.62 -10.91
N ALA A 387 24.05 4.86 -9.61
CA ALA A 387 23.14 4.43 -8.55
C ALA A 387 21.74 5.08 -8.61
N LEU A 388 21.57 6.19 -9.34
CA LEU A 388 20.31 6.92 -9.50
C LEU A 388 19.76 6.85 -10.93
N ALA A 389 20.30 6.00 -11.80
CA ALA A 389 19.88 5.94 -13.20
C ALA A 389 18.39 5.58 -13.38
N ALA A 390 17.85 4.66 -12.55
CA ALA A 390 16.43 4.31 -12.56
C ALA A 390 15.54 5.50 -12.15
N THR A 391 15.96 6.23 -11.12
CA THR A 391 15.34 7.47 -10.64
C THR A 391 15.36 8.57 -11.72
N ALA A 392 16.48 8.74 -12.40
CA ALA A 392 16.61 9.68 -13.51
C ALA A 392 15.65 9.35 -14.66
N GLY A 393 15.52 8.06 -14.99
CA GLY A 393 14.57 7.54 -15.96
C GLY A 393 13.13 7.95 -15.63
N LEU A 394 12.70 7.73 -14.39
CA LEU A 394 11.36 8.07 -13.92
C LEU A 394 11.05 9.57 -14.02
N PHE A 395 11.97 10.43 -13.59
CA PHE A 395 11.75 11.89 -13.66
C PHE A 395 11.75 12.39 -15.08
N PHE A 396 12.65 11.88 -15.90
CA PHE A 396 12.73 12.25 -17.30
C PHE A 396 11.46 11.83 -18.05
N GLU A 397 10.92 10.64 -17.79
CA GLU A 397 9.67 10.17 -18.37
C GLU A 397 8.52 11.14 -18.11
N ARG A 398 8.33 11.55 -16.85
CA ARG A 398 7.30 12.52 -16.49
C ARG A 398 7.52 13.89 -17.10
N TYR A 399 8.75 14.37 -17.09
CA TYR A 399 9.11 15.64 -17.70
C TYR A 399 8.82 15.63 -19.21
N ALA A 400 9.20 14.55 -19.90
CA ALA A 400 8.97 14.36 -21.32
C ALA A 400 7.47 14.31 -21.67
N HIS A 401 6.66 13.55 -20.92
CA HIS A 401 5.21 13.55 -21.12
C HIS A 401 4.62 14.96 -21.06
N ARG A 402 4.97 15.76 -20.04
CA ARG A 402 4.50 17.14 -19.93
C ARG A 402 4.92 17.98 -21.15
N ARG A 403 6.20 17.93 -21.51
CA ARG A 403 6.71 18.71 -22.65
C ARG A 403 6.00 18.34 -23.96
N LEU A 404 5.74 17.06 -24.18
CA LEU A 404 5.02 16.59 -25.36
C LEU A 404 3.53 17.00 -25.35
N GLN A 405 2.88 16.98 -24.18
CA GLN A 405 1.49 17.43 -24.01
C GLN A 405 1.32 18.94 -24.21
N GLU A 406 2.30 19.75 -23.82
CA GLU A 406 2.35 21.19 -24.12
C GLU A 406 2.55 21.44 -25.63
N GLY A 407 3.14 20.46 -26.32
CA GLY A 407 3.60 20.60 -27.70
C GLY A 407 4.75 21.60 -27.83
N GLY A 408 4.92 22.11 -29.05
CA GLY A 408 5.97 23.08 -29.36
C GLY A 408 7.00 22.54 -30.34
N SER A 409 8.20 23.09 -30.30
CA SER A 409 9.31 22.72 -31.18
C SER A 409 10.31 21.84 -30.45
N PHE A 410 10.74 20.78 -31.12
CA PHE A 410 11.71 19.79 -30.67
C PHE A 410 12.73 19.54 -31.77
N GLU A 411 13.80 18.85 -31.44
CA GLU A 411 14.75 18.35 -32.42
C GLU A 411 14.57 16.84 -32.57
N VAL A 412 14.57 16.35 -33.81
CA VAL A 412 14.48 14.92 -34.10
C VAL A 412 15.56 14.51 -35.09
N ARG A 413 15.88 13.23 -35.07
CA ARG A 413 16.76 12.61 -36.06
C ARG A 413 16.24 11.22 -36.41
N GLN A 414 16.24 10.89 -37.69
CA GLN A 414 15.86 9.56 -38.14
C GLN A 414 16.98 8.57 -37.82
N LEU A 415 16.64 7.42 -37.25
CA LEU A 415 17.56 6.34 -36.97
C LEU A 415 17.55 5.37 -38.15
N GLY A 416 18.64 5.29 -38.90
CA GLY A 416 18.83 4.29 -39.96
C GLY A 416 19.60 3.07 -39.45
N ALA A 417 19.31 1.89 -40.03
CA ALA A 417 20.14 0.71 -39.79
C ALA A 417 21.60 1.03 -40.18
N PRO A 418 22.61 0.60 -39.40
CA PRO A 418 24.00 0.86 -39.75
C PRO A 418 24.36 0.16 -41.05
N LYS A 419 24.36 0.89 -42.17
CA LYS A 419 24.90 0.43 -43.45
C LYS A 419 26.13 1.28 -43.79
N THR A 420 27.27 0.57 -43.86
CA THR A 420 28.54 0.89 -44.53
C THR A 420 28.89 2.36 -44.65
N ALA A 421 29.96 2.74 -43.96
CA ALA A 421 30.74 3.96 -44.14
C ALA A 421 30.52 4.56 -45.54
N HIS A 422 29.73 5.62 -45.62
CA HIS A 422 29.85 6.80 -46.49
C HIS A 422 28.54 7.59 -46.40
N SER A 423 28.57 8.58 -45.49
CA SER A 423 27.80 9.84 -45.52
C SER A 423 26.28 9.78 -45.77
N SER A 424 25.53 9.70 -44.69
CA SER A 424 24.48 10.71 -44.45
C SER A 424 24.73 11.23 -43.05
N GLU A 425 25.11 12.50 -42.92
CA GLU A 425 25.09 13.15 -41.61
C GLU A 425 23.71 12.92 -41.00
N ASP A 426 23.76 12.52 -39.74
CA ASP A 426 22.63 12.28 -38.87
C ASP A 426 21.86 13.60 -38.69
N LYS A 427 21.09 13.98 -39.71
CA LYS A 427 20.56 15.34 -39.86
C LYS A 427 19.52 15.59 -38.79
N VAL A 428 19.82 16.54 -37.92
CA VAL A 428 18.88 17.06 -36.94
C VAL A 428 17.85 17.92 -37.66
N ILE A 429 16.57 17.62 -37.43
CA ILE A 429 15.42 18.24 -38.09
C ILE A 429 14.55 18.88 -37.00
N PRO A 430 14.12 20.15 -37.19
CA PRO A 430 13.12 20.74 -36.29
C PRO A 430 11.78 20.02 -36.45
N PHE A 431 11.22 19.55 -35.34
CA PHE A 431 9.96 18.85 -35.25
C PHE A 431 8.96 19.68 -34.46
N LYS A 432 7.84 20.05 -35.08
CA LYS A 432 6.79 20.81 -34.41
C LYS A 432 5.66 19.89 -34.00
N LEU A 433 5.58 19.58 -32.71
CA LEU A 433 4.50 18.78 -32.14
C LEU A 433 3.32 19.69 -31.82
N GLN A 434 2.12 19.31 -32.28
CA GLN A 434 0.88 19.98 -31.94
C GLN A 434 0.04 19.04 -31.09
N CYS A 435 -0.21 19.44 -29.85
CA CYS A 435 -1.12 18.76 -28.94
C CYS A 435 -2.34 19.65 -28.72
N ALA A 436 -3.53 19.14 -29.06
CA ALA A 436 -4.81 19.84 -28.90
C ALA A 436 -5.58 19.39 -27.64
N GLY A 437 -5.10 18.35 -26.98
CA GLY A 437 -5.71 17.78 -25.78
C GLY A 437 -5.04 16.47 -25.38
N VAL A 438 -5.34 16.02 -24.18
CA VAL A 438 -4.79 14.77 -23.60
C VAL A 438 -5.94 13.81 -23.37
N HIS A 439 -5.75 12.54 -23.73
CA HIS A 439 -6.72 11.47 -23.49
C HIS A 439 -6.05 10.33 -22.74
N LYS A 440 -6.69 9.85 -21.66
CA LYS A 440 -6.24 8.65 -20.95
C LYS A 440 -6.96 7.44 -21.54
N PHE A 441 -6.21 6.41 -21.93
CA PHE A 441 -6.77 5.19 -22.49
C PHE A 441 -6.42 3.98 -21.62
N TYR A 442 -7.38 3.05 -21.47
CA TYR A 442 -7.17 1.82 -20.70
C TYR A 442 -6.95 0.61 -21.60
N LYS A 443 -7.53 0.66 -22.80
CA LYS A 443 -7.34 -0.31 -23.88
C LYS A 443 -6.83 0.37 -25.15
N LEU A 444 -5.97 -0.32 -25.90
CA LEU A 444 -5.33 0.24 -27.09
C LEU A 444 -6.34 0.67 -28.16
N GLU A 445 -7.45 -0.04 -28.28
CA GLU A 445 -8.51 0.22 -29.26
C GLU A 445 -9.19 1.58 -29.06
N GLU A 446 -9.14 2.14 -27.84
CA GLU A 446 -9.67 3.48 -27.53
C GLU A 446 -8.91 4.57 -28.29
N VAL A 447 -7.63 4.35 -28.62
CA VAL A 447 -6.78 5.29 -29.36
C VAL A 447 -7.20 5.43 -30.82
N GLN A 448 -7.77 4.37 -31.40
CA GLN A 448 -8.22 4.39 -32.80
C GLN A 448 -9.35 5.40 -33.04
N GLN A 449 -10.16 5.63 -32.01
CA GLN A 449 -11.32 6.53 -32.04
C GLN A 449 -10.93 8.01 -31.84
N GLN A 450 -9.70 8.30 -31.39
CA GLN A 450 -9.27 9.66 -31.07
C GLN A 450 -8.95 10.48 -32.33
N VAL A 451 -9.27 11.77 -32.33
CA VAL A 451 -8.88 12.66 -33.43
C VAL A 451 -7.38 12.94 -33.44
N ASN A 452 -6.85 13.41 -34.57
CA ASN A 452 -5.43 13.77 -34.67
C ASN A 452 -5.07 14.83 -33.62
N LYS A 453 -3.80 14.85 -33.17
CA LYS A 453 -3.26 15.80 -32.18
C LYS A 453 -3.76 15.61 -30.75
N ILE A 454 -4.48 14.53 -30.45
CA ILE A 454 -4.80 14.16 -29.06
C ILE A 454 -3.70 13.25 -28.53
N TYR A 455 -2.97 13.71 -27.53
CA TYR A 455 -1.91 12.96 -26.88
C TYR A 455 -2.51 11.90 -25.97
N CYS A 456 -2.39 10.63 -26.36
CA CYS A 456 -2.97 9.51 -25.62
C CYS A 456 -1.93 8.90 -24.70
N VAL A 457 -2.22 8.83 -23.40
CA VAL A 457 -1.31 8.30 -22.38
C VAL A 457 -2.02 7.19 -21.57
N PRO A 458 -1.37 6.04 -21.31
CA PRO A 458 -1.96 5.04 -20.45
C PRO A 458 -1.85 5.47 -18.97
N PRO A 459 -2.83 5.14 -18.11
CA PRO A 459 -2.81 5.52 -16.69
C PRO A 459 -1.78 4.74 -15.85
N SER A 460 -1.24 3.64 -16.38
CA SER A 460 -0.16 2.83 -15.80
C SER A 460 0.71 2.24 -16.92
N HIS A 461 1.87 1.66 -16.58
CA HIS A 461 2.80 1.03 -17.53
C HIS A 461 2.28 -0.30 -18.13
N ASN A 462 0.98 -0.42 -18.42
CA ASN A 462 0.36 -1.64 -18.95
C ASN A 462 0.85 -1.99 -20.37
N PHE A 463 1.51 -1.05 -21.05
CA PHE A 463 2.01 -1.21 -22.42
C PHE A 463 3.53 -1.01 -22.45
N PRO A 464 4.34 -2.05 -22.15
CA PRO A 464 5.78 -1.92 -21.94
C PRO A 464 6.58 -1.51 -23.18
N ALA A 465 5.93 -1.48 -24.35
CA ALA A 465 6.54 -1.13 -25.63
C ALA A 465 6.47 0.37 -25.97
N VAL A 466 5.43 1.09 -25.50
CA VAL A 466 5.20 2.49 -25.81
C VAL A 466 4.62 3.21 -24.61
N ASP A 467 5.15 4.39 -24.31
CA ASP A 467 4.72 5.19 -23.15
C ASP A 467 3.56 6.13 -23.53
N SER A 468 3.40 6.47 -24.81
CA SER A 468 2.24 7.21 -25.31
C SER A 468 2.05 7.07 -26.82
N ILE A 469 0.85 7.41 -27.29
CA ILE A 469 0.42 7.27 -28.68
C ILE A 469 -0.29 8.54 -29.13
N MET A 470 -0.11 8.96 -30.38
CA MET A 470 -0.88 10.08 -30.95
C MET A 470 -1.17 9.85 -32.43
N GLN A 471 -2.44 10.00 -32.81
CA GLN A 471 -2.86 9.91 -34.20
C GLN A 471 -2.27 11.06 -35.05
N PRO A 472 -1.93 10.81 -36.33
CA PRO A 472 -2.20 9.57 -37.05
C PRO A 472 -1.08 8.52 -36.97
N GLU A 473 0.13 8.87 -36.52
CA GLU A 473 1.33 8.07 -36.80
C GLU A 473 2.36 7.98 -35.65
N PHE A 474 2.12 8.61 -34.51
CA PHE A 474 3.15 8.77 -33.48
C PHE A 474 3.06 7.71 -32.39
N LEU A 475 4.15 6.97 -32.20
CA LEU A 475 4.42 6.15 -31.03
C LEU A 475 5.60 6.80 -30.29
N PHE A 476 5.48 7.02 -28.99
CA PHE A 476 6.57 7.57 -28.18
C PHE A 476 7.02 6.53 -27.17
N GLN A 477 8.33 6.30 -27.14
CA GLN A 477 8.99 5.50 -26.11
C GLN A 477 10.06 6.35 -25.42
N ILE A 478 9.83 6.68 -24.16
CA ILE A 478 10.67 7.56 -23.38
C ILE A 478 11.77 6.76 -22.69
N THR A 479 13.01 7.25 -22.78
CA THR A 479 14.14 6.56 -22.17
C THR A 479 15.33 7.48 -21.90
N THR A 480 16.06 7.18 -20.85
CA THR A 480 17.33 7.85 -20.50
C THR A 480 18.56 7.05 -20.90
N THR A 481 18.39 5.90 -21.56
CA THR A 481 19.50 5.01 -21.98
C THR A 481 19.26 4.42 -23.37
N GLN A 482 20.33 3.94 -24.00
CA GLN A 482 20.23 3.23 -25.28
C GLN A 482 19.40 1.94 -25.10
N LYS A 483 18.27 1.84 -25.80
CA LYS A 483 17.51 0.60 -25.84
C LYS A 483 18.26 -0.43 -26.69
N SER A 484 18.41 -1.63 -26.14
CA SER A 484 18.95 -2.78 -26.87
C SER A 484 17.86 -3.54 -27.63
N LYS A 485 16.62 -3.52 -27.11
CA LYS A 485 15.41 -4.14 -27.68
C LYS A 485 14.15 -3.39 -27.24
N VAL A 486 13.07 -3.59 -27.98
CA VAL A 486 11.71 -3.14 -27.63
C VAL A 486 10.79 -4.37 -27.59
N PRO A 487 9.84 -4.48 -26.63
CA PRO A 487 8.83 -5.54 -26.64
C PRO A 487 7.98 -5.52 -27.92
N LEU A 488 8.27 -6.45 -28.84
CA LEU A 488 7.74 -6.42 -30.20
C LEU A 488 6.20 -6.57 -30.25
N ASP A 489 5.64 -7.50 -29.50
CA ASP A 489 4.18 -7.76 -29.52
C ASP A 489 3.39 -6.53 -29.09
N GLY A 490 3.84 -5.85 -28.03
CA GLY A 490 3.23 -4.61 -27.55
C GLY A 490 3.37 -3.47 -28.56
N LEU A 491 4.54 -3.34 -29.21
CA LEU A 491 4.77 -2.31 -30.22
C LEU A 491 3.84 -2.50 -31.43
N LEU A 492 3.73 -3.74 -31.92
CA LEU A 492 2.87 -4.09 -33.05
C LEU A 492 1.39 -3.88 -32.70
N ALA A 493 0.97 -4.22 -31.49
CA ALA A 493 -0.40 -4.00 -31.02
C ALA A 493 -0.76 -2.51 -30.99
N ALA A 494 0.17 -1.66 -30.54
CA ALA A 494 0.00 -0.20 -30.54
C ALA A 494 0.03 0.39 -31.95
N ALA A 495 0.97 -0.04 -32.79
CA ALA A 495 1.10 0.40 -34.17
C ALA A 495 -0.17 0.14 -34.99
N LYS A 496 -0.85 -0.99 -34.77
CA LYS A 496 -2.13 -1.33 -35.42
C LYS A 496 -3.27 -0.35 -35.12
N GLN A 497 -3.17 0.45 -34.06
CA GLN A 497 -4.20 1.42 -33.71
C GLN A 497 -4.07 2.74 -34.47
N LEU A 498 -2.91 2.98 -35.08
CA LEU A 498 -2.61 4.18 -35.84
C LEU A 498 -3.23 4.12 -37.24
N ARG A 499 -3.68 5.28 -37.75
CA ARG A 499 -4.26 5.38 -39.10
C ARG A 499 -3.22 5.68 -40.18
N GLY A 500 -2.08 6.23 -39.79
CA GLY A 500 -0.94 6.53 -40.64
C GLY A 500 0.15 5.46 -40.54
N MET A 501 1.22 5.65 -41.33
CA MET A 501 2.41 4.81 -41.25
C MET A 501 3.08 5.00 -39.89
N PRO A 502 3.21 3.96 -39.05
CA PRO A 502 3.72 4.11 -37.69
C PRO A 502 5.16 4.64 -37.64
N LYS A 503 5.39 5.61 -36.77
CA LYS A 503 6.72 6.18 -36.47
C LYS A 503 6.97 6.06 -34.98
N LEU A 504 8.03 5.36 -34.61
CA LEU A 504 8.48 5.23 -33.24
C LEU A 504 9.53 6.29 -32.93
N TYR A 505 9.19 7.19 -32.01
CA TYR A 505 10.08 8.20 -31.46
C TYR A 505 10.63 7.75 -30.11
N PHE A 506 11.92 7.49 -30.06
CA PHE A 506 12.67 7.37 -28.82
C PHE A 506 12.88 8.78 -28.25
N VAL A 507 12.14 9.10 -27.21
CA VAL A 507 12.18 10.40 -26.54
C VAL A 507 13.27 10.37 -25.48
N VAL A 508 14.29 11.21 -25.63
CA VAL A 508 15.55 11.11 -24.86
C VAL A 508 16.05 12.45 -24.34
N PRO A 509 16.83 12.47 -23.25
CA PRO A 509 17.49 13.68 -22.79
C PRO A 509 18.59 14.11 -23.77
N SER A 510 18.90 15.39 -23.78
CA SER A 510 19.98 16.00 -24.59
C SER A 510 21.31 15.25 -24.52
N LEU A 511 21.62 14.69 -23.35
CA LEU A 511 22.88 13.98 -23.10
C LEU A 511 23.12 12.80 -24.04
N ILE A 512 22.07 12.06 -24.42
CA ILE A 512 22.22 10.86 -25.26
C ILE A 512 21.68 11.06 -26.68
N PHE A 513 21.03 12.20 -26.98
CA PHE A 513 20.37 12.46 -28.26
C PHE A 513 21.31 12.26 -29.47
N LYS A 514 22.51 12.84 -29.41
CA LYS A 514 23.50 12.75 -30.50
C LYS A 514 24.03 11.33 -30.69
N GLU A 515 24.19 10.57 -29.61
CA GLU A 515 24.82 9.24 -29.62
C GLU A 515 23.81 8.10 -29.75
N TYR A 516 22.50 8.38 -29.64
CA TYR A 516 21.45 7.36 -29.70
C TYR A 516 21.46 6.62 -31.03
N LYS A 517 21.43 5.30 -30.99
CA LYS A 517 21.58 4.43 -32.17
C LYS A 517 20.28 3.71 -32.50
N PHE A 518 20.20 3.27 -33.75
CA PHE A 518 19.16 2.39 -34.25
C PHE A 518 18.97 1.14 -33.37
N VAL A 519 17.71 0.80 -33.10
CA VAL A 519 17.35 -0.36 -32.30
C VAL A 519 16.97 -1.53 -33.21
N ASN A 520 17.72 -2.63 -33.08
CA ASN A 520 17.49 -3.82 -33.89
C ASN A 520 16.22 -4.57 -33.48
N GLY A 521 15.62 -5.29 -34.42
CA GLY A 521 14.44 -6.15 -34.17
C GLY A 521 13.09 -5.44 -34.27
N ILE A 522 13.08 -4.15 -34.59
CA ILE A 522 11.87 -3.41 -34.95
C ILE A 522 11.61 -3.62 -36.45
N PRO A 523 10.36 -3.90 -36.86
CA PRO A 523 9.97 -4.08 -38.26
C PRO A 523 10.36 -2.89 -39.15
N GLU A 524 10.76 -3.15 -40.40
CA GLU A 524 11.20 -2.11 -41.35
C GLU A 524 10.09 -1.13 -41.76
N ASP A 525 8.82 -1.52 -41.59
CA ASP A 525 7.64 -0.69 -41.84
C ASP A 525 7.32 0.30 -40.71
N ILE A 526 8.05 0.21 -39.58
CA ILE A 526 7.99 1.19 -38.49
C ILE A 526 9.25 2.05 -38.53
N GLU A 527 9.11 3.31 -38.91
CA GLU A 527 10.25 4.24 -38.92
C GLU A 527 10.73 4.51 -37.49
N GLN A 528 12.05 4.52 -37.29
CA GLN A 528 12.66 4.86 -36.02
C GLN A 528 13.20 6.28 -36.04
N TRP A 529 12.88 7.03 -35.00
CA TRP A 529 13.31 8.40 -34.79
C TRP A 529 13.80 8.54 -33.35
N VAL A 530 14.78 9.43 -33.13
CA VAL A 530 15.11 9.93 -31.80
C VAL A 530 14.60 11.37 -31.70
N LEU A 531 13.97 11.71 -30.57
CA LEU A 531 13.43 13.03 -30.27
C LEU A 531 14.08 13.57 -29.00
N GLU A 532 14.67 14.75 -29.09
CA GLU A 532 15.28 15.43 -27.95
C GLU A 532 14.22 16.16 -27.12
N VAL A 533 14.20 15.89 -25.82
CA VAL A 533 13.53 16.74 -24.83
C VAL A 533 14.59 17.40 -23.96
N PRO A 534 14.90 18.68 -24.20
CA PRO A 534 15.86 19.40 -23.38
C PRO A 534 15.27 19.67 -21.99
N TYR A 535 16.05 19.40 -20.96
CA TYR A 535 15.67 19.62 -19.56
C TYR A 535 16.55 20.64 -18.84
N LEU A 536 17.53 21.24 -19.53
CA LEU A 536 18.39 22.31 -19.00
C LEU A 536 18.03 23.67 -19.58
#